data_AF-A0A2J0M836-F1
#
_entry.id   AF-A0A2J0M836-F1
#
_cell.length_a   1.000
_cell.length_b   1.000
_cell.length_c   1.000
_cell.angle_alpha   90.00
_cell.angle_beta   90.00
_cell.angle_gamma   90.00
#
_symmetry.space_group_name_H-M   'P 1'
#
loop_
_entity.id
_entity.type
_entity.pdbx_description
1 polymer ?
#
loop_
_entity_poly.entity_id
_entity_poly.type
_entity_poly.pdbx_seq_one_letter_code
_entity_poly.pdbx_strand_id
1 'polypeptide(L)'
;MDICPSEKKDISVRIVDYKTGSVPKNGKLSLADKRQLLIYQIAAEEVFREKVEKLIYYYLDQGEQIEFVGTEKEKQEVREWIIETIEKIKSHNFSVNPKQHFCDYCDEFRDFG
;
A
#
# COMPACT_ATOMS: atom_id res chain seq x y z
N MET A 1 -29.99 -11.91 -38.80
CA MET A 1 -29.31 -12.32 -37.56
C MET A 1 -28.59 -11.10 -37.06
N ASP A 2 -29.24 -10.37 -36.17
CA ASP A 2 -28.69 -9.15 -35.60
C ASP A 2 -27.49 -9.51 -34.71
N ILE A 3 -26.32 -9.01 -35.08
CA ILE A 3 -25.13 -9.07 -34.25
C ILE A 3 -25.33 -8.02 -33.15
N CYS A 4 -25.75 -8.43 -31.95
CA CYS A 4 -25.66 -7.57 -30.78
C CYS A 4 -24.17 -7.23 -30.55
N PRO A 5 -23.76 -5.95 -30.55
CA PRO A 5 -22.43 -5.59 -30.12
C PRO A 5 -22.35 -5.89 -28.62
N SER A 6 -21.45 -6.77 -28.21
CA SER A 6 -21.12 -6.90 -26.79
C SER A 6 -20.55 -5.58 -26.32
N GLU A 7 -21.30 -4.82 -25.54
CA GLU A 7 -20.79 -3.66 -24.81
C GLU A 7 -19.62 -4.15 -23.95
N LYS A 8 -18.39 -3.78 -24.31
CA LYS A 8 -17.22 -3.98 -23.46
C LYS A 8 -17.42 -3.11 -22.23
N LYS A 9 -17.99 -3.67 -21.18
CA LYS A 9 -18.00 -3.04 -19.86
C LYS A 9 -16.54 -2.93 -19.43
N ASP A 10 -16.04 -1.72 -19.23
CA ASP A 10 -14.75 -1.47 -18.60
C ASP A 10 -14.83 -2.07 -17.18
N ILE A 11 -14.36 -3.30 -17.01
CA ILE A 11 -14.30 -3.95 -15.70
C ILE A 11 -13.13 -3.31 -14.97
N SER A 12 -13.44 -2.45 -14.00
CA SER A 12 -12.48 -1.87 -13.07
C SER A 12 -12.59 -2.52 -11.70
N VAL A 13 -11.46 -2.66 -11.01
CA VAL A 13 -11.39 -3.30 -9.70
C VAL A 13 -11.27 -2.28 -8.58
N ARG A 14 -11.77 -2.65 -7.41
CA ARG A 14 -11.59 -1.91 -6.16
C ARG A 14 -10.80 -2.78 -5.20
N ILE A 15 -9.77 -2.22 -4.59
CA ILE A 15 -8.89 -2.93 -3.65
C ILE A 15 -9.21 -2.43 -2.25
N VAL A 16 -9.60 -3.35 -1.36
CA VAL A 16 -10.03 -3.03 0.01
C VAL A 16 -9.10 -3.70 1.01
N ASP A 17 -8.54 -2.92 1.92
CA ASP A 17 -7.76 -3.40 3.07
C ASP A 17 -8.55 -3.11 4.36
N TYR A 18 -8.98 -4.18 5.02
CA TYR A 18 -9.74 -4.10 6.27
C TYR A 18 -8.80 -3.96 7.46
N LYS A 19 -8.99 -2.90 8.26
CA LYS A 19 -8.21 -2.57 9.44
C LYS A 19 -9.08 -2.62 10.70
N THR A 20 -8.51 -3.12 11.79
CA THR A 20 -9.13 -3.13 13.13
C THR A 20 -8.57 -2.04 14.05
N GLY A 21 -7.60 -1.26 13.58
CA GLY A 21 -7.01 -0.16 14.35
C GLY A 21 -7.88 1.10 14.32
N SER A 22 -7.44 2.14 15.04
CA SER A 22 -8.11 3.45 14.97
C SER A 22 -7.89 4.13 13.63
N VAL A 23 -8.92 4.83 13.15
CA VAL A 23 -8.82 5.74 12.01
C VAL A 23 -7.78 6.83 12.30
N PRO A 24 -6.89 7.19 11.34
CA PRO A 24 -5.96 8.29 11.50
C PRO A 24 -6.69 9.58 11.89
N LYS A 25 -6.29 10.20 13.01
CA LYS A 25 -6.98 11.34 13.64
C LYS A 25 -7.28 12.53 12.72
N ASN A 26 -6.49 12.71 11.66
CA ASN A 26 -6.61 13.83 10.73
C ASN A 26 -7.18 13.43 9.36
N GLY A 27 -7.54 12.16 9.15
CA GLY A 27 -7.98 11.61 7.86
C GLY A 27 -6.93 11.69 6.74
N LYS A 28 -5.71 12.14 7.04
CA LYS A 28 -4.61 12.29 6.08
C LYS A 28 -3.70 11.08 6.14
N LEU A 29 -3.46 10.49 4.99
CA LEU A 29 -2.48 9.42 4.80
C LEU A 29 -1.19 10.01 4.23
N SER A 30 -0.07 9.75 4.91
CA SER A 30 1.24 9.98 4.33
C SER A 30 1.51 9.00 3.17
N LEU A 31 2.54 9.25 2.36
CA LEU A 31 2.96 8.27 1.36
C LEU A 31 3.29 6.91 2.00
N ALA A 32 3.94 6.92 3.17
CA ALA A 32 4.28 5.71 3.90
C ALA A 32 3.03 4.90 4.29
N ASP A 33 1.97 5.57 4.76
CA ASP A 33 0.70 4.93 5.09
C ASP A 33 0.01 4.34 3.85
N LYS A 34 0.19 4.95 2.68
CA LYS A 34 -0.40 4.50 1.41
C LYS A 34 0.36 3.36 0.75
N ARG A 35 1.62 3.11 1.11
CA ARG A 35 2.51 2.13 0.43
C ARG A 35 1.85 0.78 0.21
N GLN A 36 1.16 0.25 1.23
CA GLN A 36 0.49 -1.05 1.17
C GLN A 36 -0.47 -1.14 -0.02
N LEU A 37 -1.45 -0.24 -0.11
CA LEU A 37 -2.42 -0.24 -1.21
C LEU A 37 -1.84 0.23 -2.55
N LEU A 38 -0.81 1.09 -2.55
CA LEU A 38 -0.10 1.48 -3.78
C LEU A 38 0.65 0.31 -4.41
N ILE A 39 1.24 -0.59 -3.60
CA ILE A 39 1.85 -1.83 -4.09
C ILE A 39 0.80 -2.71 -4.78
N TYR A 40 -0.39 -2.86 -4.17
CA TYR A 40 -1.46 -3.63 -4.80
C TYR A 40 -1.97 -2.98 -6.09
N GLN A 41 -2.06 -1.64 -6.14
CA GLN A 41 -2.42 -0.95 -7.38
C GLN A 41 -1.40 -1.22 -8.50
N ILE A 42 -0.11 -1.10 -8.20
CA ILE A 42 0.96 -1.40 -9.16
C ILE A 42 0.84 -2.85 -9.65
N ALA A 43 0.64 -3.81 -8.75
CA ALA A 43 0.47 -5.21 -9.14
C ALA A 43 -0.77 -5.44 -10.00
N ALA A 44 -1.92 -4.85 -9.63
CA ALA A 44 -3.16 -4.92 -10.41
C ALA A 44 -2.97 -4.43 -11.85
N GLU A 45 -2.35 -3.25 -12.01
CA GLU A 45 -2.15 -2.63 -13.32
C GLU A 45 -1.06 -3.32 -14.16
N GLU A 46 0.06 -3.73 -13.54
CA GLU A 46 1.23 -4.23 -14.26
C GLU A 46 1.19 -5.75 -14.48
N VAL A 47 0.75 -6.51 -13.46
CA VAL A 47 0.75 -7.98 -13.49
C VAL A 47 -0.59 -8.49 -14.01
N PHE A 48 -1.69 -8.02 -13.42
CA PHE A 48 -3.03 -8.50 -13.74
C PHE A 48 -3.69 -7.75 -14.91
N ARG A 49 -3.10 -6.62 -15.35
CA ARG A 49 -3.61 -5.76 -16.41
C ARG A 49 -5.04 -5.25 -16.13
N GLU A 50 -5.35 -5.06 -14.86
CA GLU A 50 -6.64 -4.56 -14.40
C GLU A 50 -6.59 -3.04 -14.20
N LYS A 51 -7.71 -2.37 -14.52
CA LYS A 51 -7.88 -0.96 -14.22
C LYS A 51 -8.35 -0.81 -12.78
N VAL A 52 -7.58 -0.12 -11.94
CA VAL A 52 -7.98 0.16 -10.56
C VAL A 52 -8.84 1.41 -10.51
N GLU A 53 -10.07 1.26 -10.05
CA GLU A 53 -11.01 2.38 -9.83
C GLU A 53 -10.71 3.08 -8.50
N LYS A 54 -10.42 2.28 -7.46
CA LYS A 54 -10.35 2.80 -6.09
C LYS A 54 -9.56 1.88 -5.15
N LEU A 55 -8.83 2.51 -4.25
CA LEU A 55 -8.15 1.92 -3.09
C LEU A 55 -8.89 2.35 -1.82
N ILE A 56 -9.16 1.40 -0.93
CA ILE A 56 -9.99 1.63 0.26
C ILE A 56 -9.30 1.06 1.49
N TYR A 57 -9.03 1.90 2.48
CA TYR A 57 -8.84 1.44 3.86
C TYR A 57 -10.20 1.44 4.56
N TYR A 58 -10.67 0.27 4.99
CA TYR A 58 -11.92 0.12 5.74
C TYR A 58 -11.61 -0.17 7.21
N TYR A 59 -11.98 0.73 8.12
CA TYR A 59 -11.79 0.59 9.56
C TYR A 59 -13.03 -0.04 10.19
N LEU A 60 -12.93 -1.31 10.57
CA LEU A 60 -14.07 -2.14 10.99
C LEU A 60 -14.75 -1.60 12.25
N ASP A 61 -13.97 -1.18 13.24
CA ASP A 61 -14.49 -0.77 14.55
C ASP A 61 -15.33 0.52 14.47
N GLN A 62 -14.96 1.44 13.58
CA GLN A 62 -15.65 2.71 13.38
C GLN A 62 -16.62 2.67 12.18
N GLY A 63 -16.51 1.67 11.31
CA GLY A 63 -17.23 1.61 10.04
C GLY A 63 -16.81 2.69 9.03
N GLU A 64 -15.63 3.28 9.21
CA GLU A 64 -15.14 4.40 8.41
C GLU A 64 -14.24 3.94 7.25
N GLN A 65 -14.25 4.69 6.16
CA GLN A 65 -13.43 4.41 4.98
C GLN A 65 -12.57 5.60 4.60
N ILE A 66 -11.31 5.33 4.24
CA ILE A 66 -10.45 6.28 3.54
C ILE A 66 -10.22 5.76 2.13
N GLU A 67 -10.72 6.52 1.15
CA GLU A 67 -10.66 6.16 -0.26
C GLU A 67 -9.66 7.03 -1.01
N PHE A 68 -8.90 6.44 -1.92
CA PHE A 68 -7.99 7.16 -2.82
C PHE A 68 -7.69 6.34 -4.07
N VAL A 69 -6.94 6.94 -5.00
CA VAL A 69 -6.27 6.23 -6.09
C VAL A 69 -4.84 6.77 -6.16
N GLY A 70 -3.87 5.88 -6.37
CA GLY A 70 -2.48 6.24 -6.49
C GLY A 70 -2.20 7.01 -7.77
N THR A 71 -1.55 8.17 -7.63
CA THR A 71 -1.03 8.93 -8.77
C THR A 71 0.21 8.26 -9.36
N GLU A 72 0.55 8.55 -10.63
CA GLU A 72 1.79 8.05 -11.23
C GLU A 72 3.04 8.43 -10.43
N LYS A 73 3.04 9.65 -9.85
CA LYS A 73 4.13 10.12 -8.98
C LYS A 73 4.26 9.25 -7.73
N GLU A 74 3.16 9.02 -7.01
CA GLU A 74 3.18 8.16 -5.81
C GLU A 74 3.60 6.72 -6.15
N LYS A 75 3.10 6.16 -7.27
CA LYS A 75 3.52 4.84 -7.73
C LYS A 75 5.02 4.80 -8.04
N GLN A 76 5.57 5.83 -8.66
CA GLN A 76 7.00 5.91 -8.94
C GLN A 76 7.84 5.99 -7.66
N GLU A 77 7.46 6.85 -6.71
CA GLU A 77 8.14 6.96 -5.41
C GLU A 77 8.10 5.63 -4.62
N VAL A 78 6.99 4.89 -4.73
CA VAL A 78 6.87 3.54 -4.14
C VAL A 78 7.77 2.53 -4.85
N ARG A 79 7.87 2.55 -6.18
CA ARG A 79 8.80 1.68 -6.93
C ARG A 79 10.25 1.92 -6.53
N GLU A 80 10.66 3.19 -6.44
CA GLU A 80 12.01 3.57 -6.00
C GLU A 80 12.29 3.07 -4.59
N TRP A 81 11.34 3.26 -3.67
CA TRP A 81 11.45 2.75 -2.30
C TRP A 81 11.56 1.21 -2.25
N ILE A 82 10.82 0.48 -3.09
CA ILE A 82 10.90 -0.99 -3.19
C ILE A 82 12.30 -1.41 -3.64
N ILE A 83 12.83 -0.80 -4.70
CA ILE A 83 14.16 -1.13 -5.25
C ILE A 83 15.24 -0.86 -4.19
N GLU A 84 15.22 0.31 -3.57
CA GLU A 84 16.16 0.65 -2.50
C GLU A 84 16.09 -0.34 -1.33
N THR A 85 14.89 -0.76 -0.96
CA THR A 85 14.67 -1.75 0.11
C THR A 85 15.24 -3.11 -0.27
N ILE A 86 15.01 -3.56 -1.51
CA ILE A 86 15.56 -4.82 -2.03
C ILE A 86 17.09 -4.79 -2.02
N GLU A 87 17.71 -3.71 -2.48
CA GLU A 87 19.17 -3.60 -2.51
C GLU A 87 19.79 -3.58 -1.10
N LYS A 88 19.12 -2.92 -0.14
CA LYS A 88 19.51 -2.99 1.28
C LYS A 88 19.42 -4.42 1.82
N ILE A 89 18.33 -5.14 1.54
CA ILE A 89 18.17 -6.55 1.96
C ILE A 89 19.26 -7.44 1.34
N LYS A 90 19.53 -7.28 0.04
CA LYS A 90 20.58 -8.04 -0.68
C LYS A 90 21.99 -7.73 -0.19
N SER A 91 22.22 -6.58 0.44
CA SER A 91 23.52 -6.29 1.05
C SER A 91 23.84 -7.18 2.25
N HIS A 92 22.84 -7.92 2.77
CA HIS A 92 22.91 -8.75 3.97
C HIS A 92 23.37 -7.98 5.23
N ASN A 93 23.39 -6.64 5.17
CA ASN A 93 23.76 -5.79 6.29
C ASN A 93 22.52 -5.41 7.08
N PHE A 94 22.16 -6.26 8.05
CA PHE A 94 21.07 -6.03 9.01
C PHE A 94 21.58 -5.42 10.32
N SER A 95 22.73 -4.74 10.28
CA SER A 95 23.22 -4.03 11.47
C SER A 95 22.18 -3.04 11.95
N VAL A 96 21.94 -3.07 13.25
CA VAL A 96 21.02 -2.17 13.92
C VAL A 96 21.44 -0.73 13.61
N ASN A 97 20.48 0.12 13.25
CA ASN A 97 20.73 1.55 13.13
C ASN A 97 20.64 2.20 14.52
N PRO A 98 21.78 2.54 15.18
CA PRO A 98 21.77 3.01 16.56
C PRO A 98 21.19 4.42 16.71
N LYS A 99 20.98 5.15 15.59
CA LYS A 99 20.36 6.48 15.58
C LYS A 99 18.84 6.44 15.60
N GLN A 100 18.24 5.24 15.51
CA GLN A 100 16.81 5.06 15.55
C GLN A 100 16.40 4.51 16.93
N HIS A 101 16.15 5.40 17.90
CA HIS A 101 15.46 5.11 19.16
C HIS A 101 13.98 4.72 18.93
N PHE A 102 13.71 3.69 18.12
CA PHE A 102 12.42 3.55 17.44
C PHE A 102 11.58 2.35 17.84
N CYS A 103 11.87 1.65 18.93
CA CYS A 103 11.01 0.52 19.23
C CYS A 103 10.74 0.25 20.70
N ASP A 104 9.80 1.01 21.23
CA ASP A 104 9.04 0.64 22.43
C ASP A 104 8.18 -0.64 22.19
N TYR A 105 7.99 -1.04 20.93
CA TYR A 105 7.07 -2.11 20.50
C TYR A 105 7.70 -3.21 19.63
N CYS A 106 9.04 -3.25 19.49
CA CYS A 106 9.70 -4.36 18.80
C CYS A 106 10.15 -5.36 19.84
N ASP A 107 9.71 -6.61 19.69
CA ASP A 107 10.00 -7.68 20.63
C ASP A 107 11.51 -7.96 20.76
N GLU A 108 12.26 -7.79 19.68
CA GLU A 108 13.66 -8.24 19.54
C GLU A 108 14.71 -7.18 19.94
N PHE A 109 14.31 -5.94 20.23
CA PHE A 109 15.24 -4.85 20.55
C PHE A 109 15.50 -4.66 22.05
N ARG A 110 14.91 -5.49 22.91
CA ARG A 110 15.06 -5.41 24.38
C ARG A 110 16.41 -5.89 24.91
N ASP A 111 17.19 -6.65 24.12
CA ASP A 111 18.39 -7.35 24.60
C ASP A 111 19.72 -6.70 24.17
N PHE A 112 19.68 -5.54 23.52
CA PHE A 112 20.89 -4.77 23.12
C PHE A 112 21.21 -3.60 24.08
N GLY A 113 20.75 -3.69 25.33
CA GLY A 113 21.02 -2.73 26.41
C GLY A 113 22.27 -3.04 27.21
#